data_AF-A0A1E7EWC5-F1
#
_entry.id   AF-A0A1E7EWC5-F1
#
_cell.length_a   1.000
_cell.length_b   1.000
_cell.length_c   1.000
_cell.angle_alpha   90.00
_cell.angle_beta   90.00
_cell.angle_gamma   90.00
#
_symmetry.space_group_name_H-M   'P 1'
#
loop_
_entity.id
_entity.type
_entity.pdbx_description
1 polymer ?
#
loop_
_entity_poly.entity_id
_entity_poly.type
_entity_poly.pdbx_seq_one_letter_code
_entity_poly.pdbx_strand_id
1 'polypeptide(L)'
;MVVAFVKHIQAALKYRGGWKGLFELGYTNGDFPFKMGTYKGCDIAGNRYYENLSDYPVGQHRWVEPGDIHNFDSSQVQPEWQGWLTSMHDATPEQDDEYINEMKKRIRPNAPSDAPYDHNVGYQNPVFNFNHMHVQSQIRSRGYGIGNSIVGLPAHAPDAYYTQPGSPYNPAFMKKLEFEGDLDEATGGGRPYKNDKWKDRLMTVAEKKALEPVNDVEFVAASVANLSPREEAILARGGSLPGK
;
A
#
# COMPACT_ATOMS: atom_id res chain seq x y z
N MET A 1 55.25 -9.67 -0.83
CA MET A 1 54.00 -10.05 -0.13
C MET A 1 53.81 -9.24 1.15
N VAL A 2 54.72 -9.32 2.14
CA VAL A 2 54.60 -8.59 3.43
C VAL A 2 54.55 -7.06 3.27
N VAL A 3 55.38 -6.48 2.39
CA VAL A 3 55.39 -5.02 2.18
C VAL A 3 54.07 -4.50 1.60
N ALA A 4 53.47 -5.25 0.67
CA ALA A 4 52.18 -4.88 0.08
C ALA A 4 51.06 -4.97 1.12
N PHE A 5 51.09 -6.01 1.96
CA PHE A 5 50.17 -6.19 3.08
C PHE A 5 50.22 -5.01 4.06
N VAL A 6 51.43 -4.63 4.51
CA VAL A 6 51.62 -3.50 5.43
C VAL A 6 51.14 -2.19 4.81
N LYS A 7 51.45 -1.95 3.52
CA LYS A 7 50.98 -0.77 2.80
C LYS A 7 49.45 -0.73 2.69
N HIS A 8 48.80 -1.86 2.47
CA HIS A 8 47.34 -1.94 2.42
C HIS A 8 46.70 -1.58 3.78
N ILE A 9 47.26 -2.09 4.88
CA ILE A 9 46.79 -1.76 6.23
C ILE A 9 46.99 -0.27 6.53
N GLN A 10 48.16 0.28 6.20
CA GLN A 10 48.45 1.71 6.37
C GLN A 10 47.49 2.58 5.55
N ALA A 11 47.21 2.20 4.30
CA ALA A 11 46.23 2.89 3.47
C ALA A 11 44.83 2.80 4.08
N ALA A 12 44.40 1.62 4.52
CA ALA A 12 43.09 1.41 5.16
C ALA A 12 42.94 2.25 6.42
N LEU A 13 43.96 2.29 7.29
CA LEU A 13 44.01 3.13 8.48
C LEU A 13 43.84 4.61 8.15
N LYS A 14 44.50 5.09 7.09
CA LYS A 14 44.41 6.48 6.64
C LYS A 14 43.03 6.82 6.10
N TYR A 15 42.47 5.99 5.23
CA TYR A 15 41.17 6.24 4.60
C TYR A 15 39.99 6.15 5.58
N ARG A 16 40.09 5.32 6.62
CA ARG A 16 39.00 5.06 7.58
C ARG A 16 39.13 5.82 8.91
N GLY A 17 40.10 6.71 9.04
CA GLY A 17 40.26 7.52 10.25
C GLY A 17 40.75 6.73 11.46
N GLY A 18 41.56 5.69 11.25
CA GLY A 18 42.25 4.94 12.30
C GLY A 18 41.73 3.53 12.56
N TRP A 19 42.14 2.97 13.70
CA TRP A 19 41.96 1.56 14.03
C TRP A 19 40.49 1.14 14.17
N LYS A 20 39.63 2.02 14.71
CA LYS A 20 38.21 1.72 14.84
C LYS A 20 37.57 1.44 13.48
N GLY A 21 37.76 2.33 12.51
CA GLY A 21 37.21 2.17 11.17
C GLY A 21 37.82 0.99 10.41
N LEU A 22 39.08 0.63 10.68
CA LEU A 22 39.70 -0.57 10.14
C LEU A 22 39.03 -1.86 10.67
N PHE A 23 38.82 -1.94 11.98
CA PHE A 23 38.17 -3.11 12.59
C PHE A 23 36.70 -3.21 12.20
N GLU A 24 36.00 -2.08 12.09
CA GLU A 24 34.62 -2.02 11.59
C GLU A 24 34.54 -2.54 10.15
N LEU A 25 35.42 -2.07 9.26
CA LEU A 25 35.50 -2.56 7.88
C LEU A 25 35.78 -4.06 7.80
N GLY A 26 36.71 -4.55 8.63
CA GLY A 26 37.01 -5.98 8.73
C GLY A 26 35.82 -6.80 9.22
N TYR A 27 35.00 -6.24 10.11
CA TYR A 27 33.82 -6.90 10.65
C TYR A 27 32.63 -6.88 9.67
N THR A 28 32.40 -5.76 8.96
CA THR A 28 31.28 -5.62 8.03
C THR A 28 31.50 -6.37 6.73
N ASN A 29 32.63 -6.13 6.06
CA ASN A 29 32.87 -6.63 4.71
C ASN A 29 33.57 -7.98 4.72
N GLY A 30 34.24 -8.35 5.83
CA GLY A 30 34.88 -9.65 6.01
C GLY A 30 36.01 -9.97 5.02
N ASP A 31 36.38 -9.03 4.16
CA ASP A 31 37.24 -9.28 2.99
C ASP A 31 38.64 -8.71 3.18
N PHE A 32 39.64 -9.49 2.78
CA PHE A 32 41.04 -9.07 2.70
C PHE A 32 41.59 -9.37 1.31
N PRO A 33 42.11 -8.37 0.56
CA PRO A 33 42.48 -7.03 1.00
C PRO A 33 41.30 -6.07 1.21
N PHE A 34 41.45 -5.15 2.18
CA PHE A 34 40.41 -4.18 2.54
C PHE A 34 39.94 -3.37 1.33
N LYS A 35 38.62 -3.35 1.10
CA LYS A 35 38.01 -2.60 0.01
C LYS A 35 38.13 -1.09 0.20
N MET A 36 38.68 -0.42 -0.81
CA MET A 36 38.84 1.04 -0.85
C MET A 36 38.25 1.57 -2.14
N GLY A 37 37.44 2.62 -2.04
CA GLY A 37 36.81 3.23 -3.20
C GLY A 37 36.30 4.62 -2.94
N THR A 38 35.81 5.23 -4.00
CA THR A 38 35.21 6.56 -4.00
C THR A 38 33.81 6.46 -3.44
N TYR A 39 33.50 7.30 -2.45
CA TYR A 39 32.15 7.42 -1.90
C TYR A 39 31.22 8.06 -2.94
N LYS A 40 30.09 7.41 -3.22
CA LYS A 40 29.12 7.83 -4.24
C LYS A 40 27.84 8.42 -3.66
N GLY A 41 27.46 8.00 -2.47
CA GLY A 41 26.27 8.51 -1.81
C GLY A 41 25.85 7.62 -0.64
N CYS A 42 24.83 8.09 0.07
CA CYS A 42 24.21 7.40 1.18
C CYS A 42 22.71 7.42 0.95
N ASP A 43 22.07 6.30 1.21
CA ASP A 43 20.62 6.22 1.13
C ASP A 43 19.95 6.68 2.43
N ILE A 44 18.61 6.74 2.42
CA ILE A 44 17.81 7.14 3.59
C ILE A 44 17.96 6.14 4.75
N ALA A 45 18.31 4.89 4.47
CA ALA A 45 18.53 3.85 5.47
C ALA A 45 19.93 3.94 6.12
N GLY A 46 20.80 4.83 5.63
CA GLY A 46 22.16 4.99 6.15
C GLY A 46 23.18 4.04 5.52
N ASN A 47 22.81 3.29 4.49
CA ASN A 47 23.76 2.47 3.73
C ASN A 47 24.61 3.38 2.85
N ARG A 48 25.91 3.13 2.82
CA ARG A 48 26.90 3.93 2.09
C ARG A 48 27.39 3.16 0.87
N TYR A 49 27.37 3.81 -0.28
CA TYR A 49 27.72 3.20 -1.58
C TYR A 49 29.08 3.68 -2.04
N TYR A 50 29.90 2.74 -2.52
CA TYR A 50 31.27 3.00 -2.97
C TYR A 50 31.56 2.35 -4.31
N GLU A 51 32.45 2.98 -5.07
CA GLU A 51 32.91 2.49 -6.37
C GLU A 51 34.42 2.59 -6.52
N ASN A 52 35.03 1.56 -7.10
CA ASN A 52 36.39 1.58 -7.59
C ASN A 52 36.52 0.73 -8.87
N LEU A 53 36.55 1.41 -10.02
CA LEU A 53 36.67 0.83 -11.36
C LEU A 53 38.13 0.49 -11.75
N SER A 54 39.12 1.02 -11.04
CA SER A 54 40.55 0.87 -11.34
C SER A 54 41.07 -0.47 -10.84
N ASP A 55 40.80 -0.75 -9.56
CA ASP A 55 41.53 -1.79 -8.83
C ASP A 55 40.75 -3.10 -8.71
N TYR A 56 39.43 -3.07 -8.98
CA TYR A 56 38.55 -4.22 -8.82
C TYR A 56 37.91 -4.65 -10.14
N PRO A 57 37.68 -5.97 -10.32
CA PRO A 57 37.00 -6.47 -11.51
C PRO A 57 35.52 -6.07 -11.52
N VAL A 58 34.93 -6.12 -12.72
CA VAL A 58 33.48 -5.95 -12.92
C VAL A 58 32.74 -6.97 -12.05
N GLY A 59 31.68 -6.51 -11.36
CA GLY A 59 30.97 -7.27 -10.33
C GLY A 59 31.48 -7.08 -8.89
N GLN A 60 32.75 -6.69 -8.67
CA GLN A 60 33.27 -6.35 -7.33
C GLN A 60 33.61 -4.87 -7.15
N HIS A 61 33.67 -4.12 -8.24
CA HIS A 61 33.96 -2.68 -8.29
C HIS A 61 32.94 -1.79 -7.57
N ARG A 62 31.71 -2.26 -7.35
CA ARG A 62 30.66 -1.55 -6.58
C ARG A 62 30.30 -2.38 -5.35
N TRP A 63 30.17 -1.73 -4.19
CA TRP A 63 29.69 -2.37 -2.97
C TRP A 63 28.94 -1.38 -2.09
N VAL A 64 28.19 -1.96 -1.15
CA VAL A 64 27.45 -1.23 -0.13
C VAL A 64 28.03 -1.57 1.25
N GLU A 65 28.14 -0.55 2.09
CA GLU A 65 28.37 -0.73 3.53
C GLU A 65 27.08 -0.46 4.26
N PRO A 66 26.59 -1.43 5.04
CA PRO A 66 25.29 -1.31 5.68
C PRO A 66 25.29 -0.24 6.77
N GLY A 67 24.16 0.44 6.91
CA GLY A 67 23.91 1.36 8.03
C GLY A 67 23.79 0.61 9.36
N ASP A 68 23.01 -0.48 9.38
CA ASP A 68 22.94 -1.43 10.50
C ASP A 68 23.83 -2.65 10.20
N ILE A 69 24.95 -2.75 10.92
CA ILE A 69 25.94 -3.81 10.75
C ILE A 69 25.41 -5.18 11.17
N HIS A 70 24.52 -5.25 12.16
CA HIS A 70 24.15 -6.52 12.79
C HIS A 70 22.94 -7.18 12.14
N ASN A 71 22.02 -6.40 11.56
CA ASN A 71 20.79 -6.92 10.93
C ASN A 71 20.66 -6.48 9.47
N PHE A 72 21.76 -6.46 8.74
CA PHE A 72 21.73 -6.14 7.33
C PHE A 72 21.06 -7.26 6.51
N ASP A 73 20.15 -6.88 5.63
CA ASP A 73 19.63 -7.74 4.57
C ASP A 73 19.82 -7.07 3.21
N SER A 74 20.11 -7.88 2.20
CA SER A 74 20.22 -7.48 0.79
C SER A 74 19.01 -6.70 0.28
N SER A 75 17.82 -6.96 0.86
CA SER A 75 16.58 -6.29 0.50
C SER A 75 16.43 -4.87 1.08
N GLN A 76 17.32 -4.48 2.00
CA GLN A 76 17.35 -3.14 2.59
C GLN A 76 18.05 -2.13 1.67
N VAL A 77 18.71 -2.59 0.60
CA VAL A 77 19.22 -1.71 -0.46
C VAL A 77 18.04 -1.07 -1.17
N GLN A 78 18.05 0.26 -1.26
CA GLN A 78 16.95 1.00 -1.86
C GLN A 78 16.84 0.72 -3.36
N PRO A 79 15.62 0.72 -3.93
CA PRO A 79 15.42 0.41 -5.35
C PRO A 79 16.16 1.38 -6.28
N GLU A 80 16.33 2.63 -5.87
CA GLU A 80 17.13 3.63 -6.59
C GLU A 80 18.62 3.25 -6.70
N TRP A 81 19.17 2.65 -5.65
CA TRP A 81 20.57 2.21 -5.60
C TRP A 81 20.77 0.79 -6.14
N GLN A 82 19.71 -0.03 -6.16
CA GLN A 82 19.78 -1.43 -6.58
C GLN A 82 20.25 -1.59 -8.04
N GLY A 83 19.72 -0.77 -8.95
CA GLY A 83 20.11 -0.83 -10.35
C GLY A 83 21.56 -0.38 -10.57
N TRP A 84 22.02 0.63 -9.82
CA TRP A 84 23.41 1.05 -9.84
C TRP A 84 24.34 -0.02 -9.26
N LEU A 85 24.00 -0.59 -8.11
CA LEU A 85 24.80 -1.61 -7.43
C LEU A 85 24.97 -2.88 -8.30
N THR A 86 23.91 -3.26 -9.01
CA THR A 86 23.91 -4.43 -9.91
C THR A 86 24.38 -4.13 -11.33
N SER A 87 24.88 -2.90 -11.59
CA SER A 87 25.36 -2.46 -12.91
C SER A 87 24.30 -2.53 -14.01
N MET A 88 23.02 -2.37 -13.66
CA MET A 88 21.94 -2.16 -14.65
C MET A 88 22.01 -0.76 -15.26
N HIS A 89 22.42 0.23 -14.47
CA HIS A 89 22.70 1.60 -14.92
C HIS A 89 23.96 2.14 -14.24
N ASP A 90 24.58 3.13 -14.87
CA ASP A 90 25.82 3.75 -14.38
C ASP A 90 25.59 5.02 -13.58
N ALA A 91 24.45 5.71 -13.80
CA ALA A 91 24.07 6.87 -13.03
C ALA A 91 23.71 6.48 -11.58
N THR A 92 24.19 7.24 -10.61
CA THR A 92 23.70 7.18 -9.24
C THR A 92 22.35 7.90 -9.13
N PRO A 93 21.56 7.69 -8.06
CA PRO A 93 20.28 8.38 -7.88
C PRO A 93 20.37 9.91 -7.96
N GLU A 94 21.45 10.50 -7.46
CA GLU A 94 21.70 11.94 -7.55
C GLU A 94 21.97 12.41 -9.00
N GLN A 95 22.52 11.52 -9.83
CA GLN A 95 22.86 11.81 -11.23
C GLN A 95 21.75 11.42 -12.21
N ASP A 96 20.67 10.82 -11.73
CA ASP A 96 19.65 10.22 -12.60
C ASP A 96 18.90 11.29 -13.40
N ASP A 97 18.55 12.43 -12.77
CA ASP A 97 17.90 13.56 -13.43
C ASP A 97 18.77 14.14 -14.56
N GLU A 98 20.07 14.33 -14.30
CA GLU A 98 21.02 14.84 -15.30
C GLU A 98 21.16 13.85 -16.46
N TYR A 99 21.30 12.56 -16.14
CA TYR A 99 21.41 11.48 -17.12
C TYR A 99 20.16 11.39 -18.00
N ILE A 100 18.97 11.39 -17.39
CA ILE A 100 17.69 11.37 -18.11
C ILE A 100 17.57 12.58 -19.03
N ASN A 101 17.91 13.78 -18.55
CA ASN A 101 17.88 14.99 -19.36
C ASN A 101 18.86 14.95 -20.54
N GLU A 102 20.03 14.32 -20.38
CA GLU A 102 20.97 14.10 -21.48
C GLU A 102 20.43 13.09 -22.50
N MET A 103 19.89 11.96 -22.03
CA MET A 103 19.34 10.91 -22.88
C MET A 103 18.09 11.36 -23.63
N LYS A 104 17.24 12.18 -23.01
CA LYS A 104 16.05 12.79 -23.64
C LYS A 104 16.40 13.54 -24.92
N LYS A 105 17.54 14.24 -24.97
CA LYS A 105 18.00 14.97 -26.17
C LYS A 105 18.28 14.04 -27.36
N ARG A 106 18.55 12.76 -27.09
CA ARG A 106 18.83 11.75 -28.12
C ARG A 106 17.54 11.12 -28.67
N ILE A 107 16.42 11.25 -27.96
CA ILE A 107 15.13 10.69 -28.36
C ILE A 107 14.58 11.51 -29.53
N ARG A 108 14.33 10.86 -30.66
CA ARG A 108 13.61 11.44 -31.80
C ARG A 108 12.17 10.94 -31.77
N PRO A 109 11.18 11.77 -31.40
CA PRO A 109 9.80 11.32 -31.36
C PRO A 109 9.29 11.07 -32.78
N ASN A 110 8.74 9.88 -33.03
CA ASN A 110 8.13 9.53 -34.32
C ASN A 110 6.70 10.06 -34.45
N ALA A 111 6.02 10.31 -33.33
CA ALA A 111 4.67 10.83 -33.24
C ALA A 111 4.51 11.62 -31.93
N PRO A 112 3.58 12.59 -31.87
CA PRO A 112 3.17 13.18 -30.60
C PRO A 112 2.54 12.11 -29.70
N SER A 113 2.90 12.13 -28.42
CA SER A 113 2.35 11.26 -27.38
C SER A 113 1.55 12.11 -26.40
N ASP A 114 0.34 11.66 -26.05
CA ASP A 114 -0.50 12.29 -25.01
C ASP A 114 -0.16 11.77 -23.60
N ALA A 115 0.87 10.93 -23.46
CA ALA A 115 1.32 10.48 -22.16
C ALA A 115 1.79 11.68 -21.31
N PRO A 116 1.44 11.75 -20.02
CA PRO A 116 1.87 12.84 -19.14
C PRO A 116 3.39 12.86 -18.91
N TYR A 117 4.08 11.79 -19.28
CA TYR A 117 5.53 11.64 -19.16
C TYR A 117 6.16 11.43 -20.54
N ASP A 118 7.29 12.11 -20.76
CA ASP A 118 8.07 12.10 -21.99
C ASP A 118 9.17 11.01 -22.00
N HIS A 119 9.33 10.25 -20.92
CA HIS A 119 10.26 9.13 -20.78
C HIS A 119 9.59 7.88 -20.19
N ASN A 120 10.22 6.73 -20.41
CA ASN A 120 9.76 5.39 -19.97
C ASN A 120 10.01 5.08 -18.49
N VAL A 121 10.56 6.04 -17.72
CA VAL A 121 10.69 5.90 -16.26
C VAL A 121 9.36 6.38 -15.69
N GLY A 122 8.47 5.43 -15.39
CA GLY A 122 7.14 5.73 -14.84
C GLY A 122 7.24 6.52 -13.54
N TYR A 123 6.12 7.16 -13.15
CA TYR A 123 6.02 7.94 -11.92
C TYR A 123 6.55 7.16 -10.70
N GLN A 124 7.72 7.56 -10.20
CA GLN A 124 8.22 7.14 -8.90
C GLN A 124 7.47 7.95 -7.85
N ASN A 125 6.53 7.30 -7.16
CA ASN A 125 5.94 7.89 -5.96
C ASN A 125 7.07 8.29 -5.01
N PRO A 126 6.98 9.45 -4.32
CA PRO A 126 7.87 9.76 -3.20
C PRO A 126 7.71 8.65 -2.17
N VAL A 127 8.68 7.74 -2.21
CA VAL A 127 8.97 6.59 -1.37
C VAL A 127 7.83 6.18 -0.42
N PHE A 128 7.09 5.13 -0.78
CA PHE A 128 6.15 4.47 0.13
C PHE A 128 6.94 3.71 1.21
N ASN A 129 7.46 4.46 2.18
CA ASN A 129 8.36 3.98 3.21
C ASN A 129 7.55 3.58 4.45
N PHE A 130 7.41 2.28 4.70
CA PHE A 130 7.03 1.77 6.02
C PHE A 130 8.28 1.17 6.67
N ASN A 131 8.78 1.79 7.73
CA ASN A 131 9.96 1.37 8.48
C ASN A 131 11.22 1.06 7.64
N HIS A 132 11.56 1.95 6.70
CA HIS A 132 12.72 1.87 5.79
C HIS A 132 12.69 0.71 4.77
N MET A 133 11.55 0.02 4.62
CA MET A 133 11.40 -1.05 3.63
C MET A 133 10.60 -0.57 2.42
N HIS A 134 11.19 -0.73 1.24
CA HIS A 134 10.57 -0.39 -0.03
C HIS A 134 9.70 -1.53 -0.59
N VAL A 135 9.93 -2.75 -0.12
CA VAL A 135 9.17 -3.93 -0.53
C VAL A 135 8.02 -4.14 0.46
N GLN A 136 6.84 -3.61 0.14
CA GLN A 136 5.60 -3.83 0.92
C GLN A 136 5.30 -5.32 1.16
N SER A 137 5.78 -6.15 0.24
CA SER A 137 5.69 -7.60 0.31
C SER A 137 6.34 -8.21 1.57
N GLN A 138 7.34 -7.52 2.17
CA GLN A 138 8.01 -7.93 3.39
C GLN A 138 7.31 -7.49 4.67
N ILE A 139 6.43 -6.47 4.57
CA ILE A 139 5.66 -5.90 5.68
C ILE A 139 4.38 -6.71 5.95
N ARG A 140 3.97 -7.54 4.98
CA ARG A 140 2.79 -8.40 5.06
C ARG A 140 2.76 -9.28 6.31
N SER A 141 1.57 -9.58 6.80
CA SER A 141 1.38 -10.65 7.78
C SER A 141 2.03 -11.95 7.29
N ARG A 142 2.72 -12.64 8.20
CA ARG A 142 3.38 -13.95 7.96
C ARG A 142 2.40 -15.12 8.08
N GLY A 143 1.14 -14.84 8.39
CA GLY A 143 0.05 -15.79 8.49
C GLY A 143 -1.23 -15.11 9.00
N TYR A 144 -2.37 -15.76 8.80
CA TYR A 144 -3.67 -15.24 9.22
C TYR A 144 -3.70 -14.98 10.74
N GLY A 145 -3.91 -13.73 11.13
CA GLY A 145 -4.00 -13.32 12.54
C GLY A 145 -2.69 -13.30 13.31
N ILE A 146 -1.55 -13.63 12.70
CA ILE A 146 -0.25 -13.69 13.40
C ILE A 146 0.47 -12.33 13.35
N GLY A 147 0.24 -11.53 12.30
CA GLY A 147 1.01 -10.31 12.05
C GLY A 147 2.39 -10.63 11.48
N ASN A 148 3.37 -9.77 11.70
CA ASN A 148 4.72 -9.90 11.16
C ASN A 148 5.77 -9.49 12.20
N SER A 149 6.42 -10.48 12.78
CA SER A 149 7.39 -10.29 13.88
C SER A 149 8.65 -9.54 13.46
N ILE A 150 9.05 -9.61 12.18
CA ILE A 150 10.26 -8.96 11.67
C ILE A 150 10.10 -7.43 11.67
N VAL A 151 8.89 -6.95 11.36
CA VAL A 151 8.60 -5.52 11.20
C VAL A 151 7.78 -4.95 12.37
N GLY A 152 7.46 -5.78 13.36
CA GLY A 152 6.65 -5.41 14.53
C GLY A 152 5.16 -5.23 14.24
N LEU A 153 4.61 -5.82 13.16
CA LEU A 153 3.20 -5.72 12.84
C LEU A 153 2.38 -6.61 13.80
N PRO A 154 1.42 -6.07 14.59
CA PRO A 154 0.69 -6.85 15.57
C PRO A 154 -0.27 -7.86 14.94
N ALA A 155 -0.65 -8.87 15.72
CA ALA A 155 -1.69 -9.83 15.36
C ALA A 155 -2.99 -9.11 14.98
N HIS A 156 -3.65 -9.57 13.91
CA HIS A 156 -4.88 -9.00 13.35
C HIS A 156 -4.79 -7.54 12.84
N ALA A 157 -3.60 -6.97 12.68
CA ALA A 157 -3.46 -5.69 12.00
C ALA A 157 -3.94 -5.80 10.54
N PRO A 158 -4.65 -4.79 10.01
CA PRO A 158 -5.05 -4.78 8.62
C PRO A 158 -3.80 -4.73 7.73
N ASP A 159 -3.68 -5.70 6.82
CA ASP A 159 -2.59 -5.72 5.85
C ASP A 159 -2.73 -4.55 4.88
N ALA A 160 -1.61 -3.89 4.54
CA ALA A 160 -1.55 -2.78 3.60
C ALA A 160 -1.64 -3.24 2.13
N TYR A 161 -2.63 -4.08 1.79
CA TYR A 161 -2.90 -4.42 0.39
C TYR A 161 -3.60 -3.25 -0.31
N TYR A 162 -3.21 -3.00 -1.56
CA TYR A 162 -4.09 -2.28 -2.46
C TYR A 162 -5.35 -3.12 -2.65
N THR A 163 -6.46 -2.64 -2.10
CA THR A 163 -7.78 -3.21 -2.35
C THR A 163 -8.45 -2.38 -3.42
N GLN A 164 -8.87 -3.03 -4.50
CA GLN A 164 -9.59 -2.35 -5.57
C GLN A 164 -10.79 -1.58 -4.99
N PRO A 165 -11.03 -0.34 -5.41
CA PRO A 165 -12.23 0.39 -5.04
C PRO A 165 -13.48 -0.44 -5.39
N GLY A 166 -14.39 -0.59 -4.44
CA GLY A 166 -15.60 -1.43 -4.57
C GLY A 166 -15.44 -2.87 -4.08
N SER A 167 -14.23 -3.32 -3.75
CA SER A 167 -14.02 -4.65 -3.16
C SER A 167 -14.64 -4.73 -1.75
N PRO A 168 -15.30 -5.84 -1.38
CA PRO A 168 -15.77 -6.08 -0.01
C PRO A 168 -14.67 -6.02 1.05
N TYR A 169 -13.42 -6.25 0.63
CA TYR A 169 -12.24 -6.21 1.50
C TYR A 169 -11.67 -4.79 1.68
N ASN A 170 -12.14 -3.82 0.92
CA ASN A 170 -11.69 -2.43 1.06
C ASN A 170 -12.35 -1.80 2.28
N PRO A 171 -11.59 -1.29 3.27
CA PRO A 171 -12.15 -0.69 4.48
C PRO A 171 -13.04 0.52 4.19
N ALA A 172 -12.80 1.24 3.10
CA ALA A 172 -13.66 2.35 2.67
C ALA A 172 -15.03 1.90 2.14
N PHE A 173 -15.14 0.65 1.66
CA PHE A 173 -16.38 0.09 1.11
C PHE A 173 -17.09 -0.88 2.06
N MET A 174 -16.42 -1.33 3.13
CA MET A 174 -17.07 -2.04 4.22
C MET A 174 -18.11 -1.14 4.89
N LYS A 175 -19.39 -1.39 4.62
CA LYS A 175 -20.50 -0.72 5.32
C LYS A 175 -20.43 -1.10 6.80
N LYS A 176 -20.10 -0.14 7.66
CA LYS A 176 -20.20 -0.32 9.11
C LYS A 176 -21.64 -0.68 9.47
N LEU A 177 -21.79 -1.62 10.40
CA LEU A 177 -23.10 -2.03 10.87
C LEU A 177 -23.55 -1.04 11.95
N GLU A 178 -24.32 -0.03 11.53
CA GLU A 178 -24.93 0.95 12.42
C GLU A 178 -26.36 0.50 12.72
N PHE A 179 -26.72 0.50 14.01
CA PHE A 179 -28.08 0.23 14.48
C PHE A 179 -28.79 1.56 14.73
N GLU A 180 -30.07 1.64 14.36
CA GLU A 180 -30.89 2.85 14.48
C GLU A 180 -31.45 3.02 15.89
N GLY A 181 -31.68 1.90 16.59
CA GLY A 181 -32.08 1.86 18.00
C GLY A 181 -32.29 0.44 18.49
N ASP A 182 -32.79 0.28 19.71
CA ASP A 182 -33.20 -0.99 20.29
C ASP A 182 -34.70 -0.97 20.65
N LEU A 183 -35.42 -2.05 20.33
CA LEU A 183 -36.86 -2.14 20.59
C LEU A 183 -37.16 -2.16 22.09
N ASP A 184 -36.24 -2.71 22.87
CA ASP A 184 -36.36 -2.95 24.31
C ASP A 184 -35.59 -1.92 25.15
N GLU A 185 -35.30 -0.73 24.62
CA GLU A 185 -34.55 0.33 25.35
C GLU A 185 -35.15 0.64 26.73
N ALA A 186 -36.49 0.59 26.84
CA ALA A 186 -37.20 0.86 28.09
C ALA A 186 -37.08 -0.27 29.13
N THR A 187 -36.78 -1.50 28.72
CA THR A 187 -36.73 -2.71 29.57
C THR A 187 -35.32 -3.22 29.82
N GLY A 188 -34.29 -2.49 29.37
CA GLY A 188 -32.88 -2.83 29.57
C GLY A 188 -32.16 -3.35 28.32
N GLY A 189 -32.79 -3.23 27.15
CA GLY A 189 -32.23 -3.61 25.85
C GLY A 189 -32.26 -5.11 25.56
N GLY A 190 -31.95 -5.47 24.31
CA GLY A 190 -31.83 -6.86 23.87
C GLY A 190 -32.19 -7.13 22.41
N ARG A 191 -32.82 -6.18 21.71
CA ARG A 191 -33.27 -6.33 20.31
C ARG A 191 -32.91 -5.09 19.46
N PRO A 192 -31.61 -4.87 19.19
CA PRO A 192 -31.16 -3.79 18.33
C PRO A 192 -31.62 -4.01 16.89
N TYR A 193 -32.15 -2.97 16.25
CA TYR A 193 -32.61 -3.00 14.86
C TYR A 193 -31.83 -2.02 13.99
N LYS A 194 -31.64 -2.40 12.71
CA LYS A 194 -30.89 -1.62 11.72
C LYS A 194 -31.78 -0.71 10.87
N ASN A 195 -33.05 -1.08 10.71
CA ASN A 195 -34.07 -0.34 9.96
C ASN A 195 -35.47 -0.78 10.40
N ASP A 196 -36.50 -0.05 9.99
CA ASP A 196 -37.91 -0.37 10.31
C ASP A 196 -38.30 -1.80 9.92
N LYS A 197 -37.79 -2.31 8.79
CA LYS A 197 -38.05 -3.70 8.37
C LYS A 197 -37.48 -4.72 9.34
N TRP A 198 -36.34 -4.44 9.97
CA TRP A 198 -35.78 -5.29 11.03
C TRP A 198 -36.58 -5.16 12.31
N LYS A 199 -37.01 -3.94 12.65
CA LYS A 199 -37.91 -3.68 13.79
C LYS A 199 -39.18 -4.51 13.67
N ASP A 200 -39.85 -4.47 12.53
CA ASP A 200 -41.07 -5.25 12.24
C ASP A 200 -40.86 -6.77 12.33
N ARG A 201 -39.64 -7.25 12.01
CA ARG A 201 -39.29 -8.68 12.11
C ARG A 201 -38.98 -9.12 13.53
N LEU A 202 -38.46 -8.22 14.36
CA LEU A 202 -38.09 -8.48 15.76
C LEU A 202 -39.29 -8.33 16.71
N MET A 203 -40.34 -7.64 16.27
CA MET A 203 -41.60 -7.50 16.98
C MET A 203 -42.38 -8.81 17.02
N THR A 204 -42.99 -9.11 18.17
CA THR A 204 -43.87 -10.28 18.29
C THR A 204 -45.21 -10.05 17.59
N VAL A 205 -45.91 -11.13 17.24
CA VAL A 205 -47.25 -11.05 16.61
C VAL A 205 -48.23 -10.27 17.48
N ALA A 206 -48.10 -10.36 18.81
CA ALA A 206 -48.92 -9.63 19.77
C ALA A 206 -48.62 -8.12 19.76
N GLU A 207 -47.35 -7.73 19.76
CA GLU A 207 -46.90 -6.33 19.67
C GLU A 207 -47.32 -5.70 18.34
N LYS A 208 -47.19 -6.43 17.23
CA LYS A 208 -47.62 -5.97 15.92
C LYS A 208 -49.13 -5.73 15.87
N LYS A 209 -49.92 -6.65 16.42
CA LYS A 209 -51.39 -6.53 16.50
C LYS A 209 -51.83 -5.36 17.39
N ALA A 210 -51.04 -5.01 18.42
CA ALA A 210 -51.32 -3.87 19.29
C ALA A 210 -51.07 -2.51 18.63
N LEU A 211 -50.23 -2.44 17.59
CA LEU A 211 -49.92 -1.23 16.83
C LEU A 211 -50.81 -1.02 15.61
N GLU A 212 -51.45 -2.08 15.10
CA GLU A 212 -52.44 -1.94 14.03
C GLU A 212 -53.59 -1.06 14.54
N PRO A 213 -53.92 0.05 13.87
CA PRO A 213 -55.07 0.85 14.26
C PRO A 213 -56.29 -0.06 14.18
N VAL A 214 -57.00 -0.18 15.30
CA VAL A 214 -58.26 -0.91 15.35
C VAL A 214 -59.21 -0.22 14.37
N ASN A 215 -59.32 -0.76 13.16
CA ASN A 215 -60.34 -0.37 12.19
C ASN A 215 -61.67 -0.92 12.69
N ASP A 216 -62.24 -0.26 13.70
CA ASP A 216 -63.65 -0.38 14.07
C ASP A 216 -64.49 0.37 13.03
N VAL A 217 -64.44 -0.07 11.77
CA VAL A 217 -65.41 0.34 10.75
C VAL A 217 -65.71 -0.88 9.90
N GLU A 218 -66.87 -1.46 10.14
CA GLU A 218 -67.54 -2.40 9.25
C GLU A 218 -67.43 -1.91 7.80
N PHE A 219 -66.88 -2.74 6.92
CA PHE A 219 -66.75 -2.46 5.50
C PHE A 219 -68.14 -2.42 4.85
N VAL A 220 -68.83 -1.29 4.96
CA VAL A 220 -70.04 -0.99 4.18
C VAL A 220 -69.60 -0.86 2.73
N ALA A 221 -69.93 -1.87 1.94
CA ALA A 221 -69.72 -1.90 0.49
C ALA A 221 -70.51 -0.78 -0.19
N ALA A 222 -69.91 0.41 -0.28
CA ALA A 222 -70.44 1.56 -1.02
C ALA A 222 -69.66 1.72 -2.34
N SER A 223 -70.26 1.16 -3.40
CA SER A 223 -70.18 1.60 -4.80
C SER A 223 -68.92 2.35 -5.24
N VAL A 224 -67.83 1.64 -5.49
CA VAL A 224 -66.80 2.07 -6.46
C VAL A 224 -66.98 1.16 -7.67
N ALA A 225 -67.35 1.74 -8.81
CA ALA A 225 -67.51 0.99 -10.04
C ALA A 225 -66.18 0.27 -10.36
N ASN A 226 -66.17 -1.05 -10.30
CA ASN A 226 -64.99 -1.87 -10.63
C ASN A 226 -64.49 -1.48 -12.03
N LEU A 227 -63.39 -0.73 -12.08
CA LEU A 227 -62.65 -0.46 -13.31
C LEU A 227 -61.89 -1.75 -13.64
N SER A 228 -61.89 -2.16 -14.91
CA SER A 228 -61.07 -3.30 -15.31
C SER A 228 -59.58 -2.96 -15.18
N PRO A 229 -58.67 -3.93 -14.97
CA PRO A 229 -57.23 -3.66 -14.89
C PRO A 229 -56.67 -2.89 -16.11
N ARG A 230 -57.33 -3.03 -17.26
CA ARG A 230 -57.02 -2.29 -18.48
C ARG A 230 -57.41 -0.82 -18.38
N GLU A 231 -58.55 -0.52 -17.76
CA GLU A 231 -59.05 0.84 -17.55
C GLU A 231 -58.18 1.60 -16.55
N GLU A 232 -57.77 0.94 -15.46
CA GLU A 232 -56.81 1.48 -14.48
C GLU A 232 -55.47 1.82 -15.13
N ALA A 233 -54.96 0.92 -15.99
CA ALA A 233 -53.69 1.13 -16.69
C ALA A 233 -53.74 2.24 -17.75
N ILE A 234 -54.92 2.62 -18.25
CA ILE A 234 -55.10 3.74 -19.18
C ILE A 234 -55.12 5.06 -18.40
N LEU A 235 -55.83 5.11 -17.28
CA LEU A 235 -55.88 6.27 -16.38
C LEU A 235 -54.51 6.57 -15.76
N ALA A 236 -53.77 5.55 -15.31
CA ALA A 236 -52.42 5.71 -14.76
C ALA A 236 -51.42 6.27 -15.78
N ARG A 237 -51.72 6.13 -17.08
CA ARG A 237 -50.93 6.69 -18.19
C ARG A 237 -51.46 8.04 -18.70
N GLY A 238 -52.42 8.64 -18.00
CA GLY A 238 -53.00 9.93 -18.34
C GLY A 238 -54.00 9.90 -19.51
N GLY A 239 -54.45 8.71 -19.93
CA GLY A 239 -55.48 8.56 -20.96
C GLY A 239 -56.89 8.72 -20.39
N SER A 240 -57.80 9.30 -21.17
CA SER A 240 -59.23 9.38 -20.85
C SER A 240 -59.98 8.15 -21.36
N LEU A 241 -60.86 7.57 -20.53
CA LEU A 241 -61.74 6.47 -20.96
C LEU A 241 -62.95 7.06 -21.70
N PRO A 242 -63.27 6.59 -22.94
CA PRO A 242 -64.48 7.01 -23.62
C PRO A 242 -65.70 6.33 -22.97
N GLY A 243 -66.44 7.08 -22.15
CA GLY A 243 -67.80 6.77 -21.71
C GLY A 243 -67.94 5.74 -20.57
N LYS A 244 -68.05 6.24 -19.34
CA LYS A 244 -69.07 5.76 -18.38
C LYS A 244 -69.98 6.94 -18.06
#